data_AF-A0AA86LVB5-F1
#
_entry.id   AF-A0AA86LVB5-F1
#
_cell.length_a   1.000
_cell.length_b   1.000
_cell.length_c   1.000
_cell.angle_alpha   90.00
_cell.angle_beta   90.00
_cell.angle_gamma   90.00
#
_symmetry.space_group_name_H-M   'P 1'
#
loop_
_entity.id
_entity.type
_entity.pdbx_description
1 polymer ?
#
loop_
_entity_poly.entity_id
_entity_poly.type
_entity_poly.pdbx_seq_one_letter_code
_entity_poly.pdbx_strand_id
1 'polypeptide(L)'
;MNKKNVALASIMGIGFLGVAVYSFNQPTEQAEAKESQSQSTEIYTQQDRGAIRSKVVGDYISENHEVPTDEQLEDMKVTPNQFVKNSLETYSKNSAQSVGVNDKAYNMYLHAKEISSDIQLLNEENTIGQNADMKNLFVLTTMVQHFQFVRTSHIDPNGNAVEKTQYADQWEQPSEPMIQADKYIKEILHDLDVANNKGGKGKTYGVTHRLDGDKVDELEAFLNGEESSE
;
A
#
# COMPACT_ATOMS: atom_id res chain seq x y z
N MET A 1 6.11 -45.32 40.89
CA MET A 1 6.44 -45.51 39.46
C MET A 1 5.32 -44.94 38.60
N ASN A 2 5.67 -44.06 37.65
CA ASN A 2 5.01 -43.79 36.36
C ASN A 2 3.57 -43.24 36.33
N LYS A 3 3.21 -42.18 35.58
CA LYS A 3 3.87 -41.38 34.53
C LYS A 3 3.22 -39.98 34.52
N LYS A 4 4.02 -38.92 34.36
CA LYS A 4 3.55 -37.56 34.09
C LYS A 4 3.28 -37.44 32.59
N ASN A 5 2.10 -36.94 32.22
CA ASN A 5 1.78 -36.60 30.83
C ASN A 5 2.34 -35.20 30.53
N VAL A 6 3.33 -35.16 29.65
CA VAL A 6 3.85 -33.95 29.03
C VAL A 6 3.01 -33.70 27.78
N ALA A 7 2.29 -32.58 27.74
CA ALA A 7 1.63 -32.11 26.53
C ALA A 7 2.69 -31.45 25.63
N LEU A 8 2.88 -32.01 24.44
CA LEU A 8 3.72 -31.48 23.38
C LEU A 8 3.00 -30.31 22.72
N ALA A 9 3.61 -29.12 22.74
CA ALA A 9 3.19 -28.00 21.91
C ALA A 9 3.69 -28.24 20.47
N SER A 10 2.76 -28.47 19.54
CA SER A 10 3.06 -28.50 18.11
C SER A 10 3.10 -27.07 17.58
N ILE A 11 4.30 -26.56 17.33
CA ILE A 11 4.55 -25.38 16.51
C ILE A 11 4.29 -25.82 15.05
N MET A 12 3.10 -25.55 14.53
CA MET A 12 2.87 -25.60 13.09
C MET A 12 3.26 -24.25 12.51
N GLY A 13 4.50 -24.16 12.01
CA GLY A 13 4.91 -23.10 11.11
C GLY A 13 4.10 -23.23 9.81
N ILE A 14 3.23 -22.26 9.57
CA ILE A 14 2.53 -22.13 8.29
C ILE A 14 3.48 -21.36 7.36
N GLY A 15 4.01 -22.08 6.38
CA GLY A 15 4.86 -21.55 5.34
C GLY A 15 4.11 -20.54 4.49
N PHE A 16 4.79 -19.43 4.22
CA PHE A 16 4.44 -18.49 3.17
C PHE A 16 4.38 -19.24 1.83
N LEU A 17 3.23 -19.19 1.16
CA LEU A 17 3.08 -19.57 -0.23
C LEU A 17 3.75 -18.49 -1.09
N GLY A 18 5.05 -18.66 -1.32
CA GLY A 18 5.77 -17.96 -2.38
C GLY A 18 5.24 -18.40 -3.73
N VAL A 19 4.75 -17.45 -4.52
CA VAL A 19 4.43 -17.66 -5.93
C VAL A 19 5.74 -17.84 -6.68
N ALA A 20 6.05 -19.08 -7.06
CA ALA A 20 7.22 -19.43 -7.84
C ALA A 20 7.07 -18.93 -9.28
N VAL A 21 7.89 -17.94 -9.68
CA VAL A 21 8.18 -17.71 -11.10
C VAL A 21 9.37 -18.60 -11.45
N TYR A 22 9.09 -19.66 -12.21
CA TYR A 22 10.10 -20.51 -12.82
C TYR A 22 10.98 -19.69 -13.77
N SER A 23 12.30 -19.74 -13.58
CA SER A 23 13.26 -19.48 -14.66
C SER A 23 14.42 -20.46 -14.55
N PHE A 24 14.43 -21.39 -15.51
CA PHE A 24 15.55 -22.26 -15.83
C PHE A 24 16.63 -21.40 -16.51
N ASN A 25 17.81 -21.30 -15.90
CA ASN A 25 19.09 -21.44 -16.61
C ASN A 25 20.26 -21.52 -15.61
N GLN A 26 21.02 -22.60 -15.72
CA GLN A 26 22.28 -22.81 -15.01
C GLN A 26 23.48 -22.25 -15.84
N PRO A 27 24.68 -22.14 -15.22
CA PRO A 27 25.65 -21.08 -15.50
C PRO A 27 26.79 -21.50 -16.43
N THR A 28 27.45 -20.51 -17.02
CA THR A 28 28.85 -20.65 -17.49
C THR A 28 29.64 -19.38 -17.18
N GLU A 29 30.57 -19.57 -16.25
CA GLU A 29 32.02 -19.31 -16.35
C GLU A 29 32.57 -17.88 -16.63
N GLN A 30 33.65 -17.62 -15.88
CA GLN A 30 34.43 -16.41 -15.66
C GLN A 30 34.95 -15.67 -16.91
N ALA A 31 35.08 -14.34 -16.80
CA ALA A 31 36.27 -13.63 -17.28
C ALA A 31 36.47 -12.26 -16.57
N GLU A 32 37.66 -12.17 -15.98
CA GLU A 32 38.54 -11.07 -15.54
C GLU A 32 38.16 -9.57 -15.66
N ALA A 33 38.71 -8.84 -14.68
CA ALA A 33 38.63 -7.41 -14.41
C ALA A 33 39.38 -6.49 -15.40
N LYS A 34 38.91 -5.24 -15.54
CA LYS A 34 39.74 -4.05 -15.76
C LYS A 34 39.15 -2.79 -15.08
N GLU A 35 40.08 -1.93 -14.65
CA GLU A 35 39.97 -0.76 -13.78
C GLU A 35 39.08 0.40 -14.25
N SER A 36 38.48 1.05 -13.25
CA SER A 36 38.39 2.51 -12.99
C SER A 36 38.21 3.49 -14.15
N GLN A 37 37.03 4.12 -14.19
CA GLN A 37 36.92 5.57 -14.43
C GLN A 37 35.90 6.20 -13.46
N SER A 38 36.43 7.09 -12.63
CA SER A 38 35.73 8.10 -11.84
C SER A 38 34.74 8.89 -12.72
N GLN A 39 33.46 8.89 -12.36
CA GLN A 39 32.50 9.90 -12.82
C GLN A 39 32.01 10.74 -11.63
N SER A 40 32.23 12.04 -11.80
CA SER A 40 31.96 13.15 -10.91
C SER A 40 30.51 13.18 -10.43
N THR A 41 30.34 13.33 -9.12
CA THR A 41 29.07 13.71 -8.50
C THR A 41 28.73 15.14 -8.92
N GLU A 42 27.81 15.30 -9.87
CA GLU A 42 27.21 16.61 -10.18
C GLU A 42 26.25 17.00 -9.06
N ILE A 43 26.55 18.10 -8.39
CA ILE A 43 25.68 18.71 -7.38
C ILE A 43 24.60 19.52 -8.12
N TYR A 44 23.42 18.94 -8.27
CA TYR A 44 22.26 19.64 -8.84
C TYR A 44 21.64 20.59 -7.82
N THR A 45 21.54 21.86 -8.18
CA THR A 45 20.97 22.92 -7.33
C THR A 45 19.45 22.81 -7.28
N GLN A 46 18.81 23.41 -6.25
CA GLN A 46 17.34 23.37 -6.08
C GLN A 46 16.55 23.92 -7.29
N GLN A 47 17.19 24.74 -8.14
CA GLN A 47 16.57 25.28 -9.35
C GLN A 47 16.48 24.24 -10.48
N ASP A 48 17.45 23.31 -10.56
CA ASP A 48 17.44 22.19 -11.53
C ASP A 48 16.39 21.13 -11.18
N ARG A 49 16.14 20.88 -9.89
CA ARG A 49 15.06 19.98 -9.45
C ARG A 49 13.67 20.49 -9.86
N GLY A 50 13.48 21.81 -9.94
CA GLY A 50 12.24 22.42 -10.43
C GLY A 50 12.01 22.17 -11.93
N ALA A 51 13.06 22.25 -12.74
CA ALA A 51 12.99 21.99 -14.18
C ALA A 51 12.81 20.49 -14.50
N ILE A 52 13.49 19.61 -13.77
CA ILE A 52 13.33 18.16 -13.88
C ILE A 52 11.91 17.73 -13.45
N ARG A 53 11.36 18.29 -12.36
CA ARG A 53 9.97 18.05 -11.93
C ARG A 53 8.93 18.51 -12.96
N SER A 54 9.15 19.65 -13.62
CA SER A 54 8.26 20.12 -14.69
C SER A 54 8.27 19.19 -15.90
N LYS A 55 9.40 18.52 -16.16
CA LYS A 55 9.54 17.55 -17.25
C LYS A 55 8.91 16.21 -16.90
N VAL A 56 9.09 15.71 -15.68
CA VAL A 56 8.45 14.48 -15.19
C VAL A 56 6.92 14.57 -15.17
N VAL A 57 6.35 15.74 -14.81
CA VAL A 57 4.91 16.00 -14.91
C VAL A 57 4.44 16.04 -16.37
N GLY A 58 5.26 16.56 -17.29
CA GLY A 58 4.98 16.56 -18.73
C GLY A 58 5.05 15.16 -19.36
N ASP A 59 6.02 14.35 -18.95
CA ASP A 59 6.26 13.01 -19.48
C ASP A 59 5.19 12.01 -18.95
N TYR A 60 4.69 12.18 -17.72
CA TYR A 60 3.55 11.41 -17.15
C TYR A 60 2.23 11.61 -17.90
N ILE A 61 2.05 12.73 -18.62
CA ILE A 61 0.90 12.97 -19.49
C ILE A 61 1.06 12.23 -20.84
N SER A 62 2.28 11.83 -21.21
CA SER A 62 2.58 11.30 -22.54
C SER A 62 2.66 9.78 -22.64
N GLU A 63 2.81 9.06 -21.52
CA GLU A 63 2.91 7.58 -21.52
C GLU A 63 1.66 6.91 -20.93
N ASN A 64 0.71 6.62 -21.83
CA ASN A 64 -0.46 5.72 -21.76
C ASN A 64 -1.86 6.33 -21.56
N HIS A 65 -2.62 6.21 -22.65
CA HIS A 65 -4.08 6.33 -22.87
C HIS A 65 -4.65 7.72 -23.21
N GLU A 66 -5.50 7.74 -24.25
CA GLU A 66 -6.20 8.90 -24.77
C GLU A 66 -6.81 9.73 -23.63
N VAL A 67 -6.53 11.04 -23.66
CA VAL A 67 -7.19 12.01 -22.80
C VAL A 67 -8.70 11.89 -23.04
N PRO A 68 -9.51 11.50 -22.04
CA PRO A 68 -10.96 11.47 -22.18
C PRO A 68 -11.45 12.86 -22.56
N THR A 69 -12.37 12.97 -23.52
CA THR A 69 -12.91 14.26 -23.92
C THR A 69 -13.66 14.90 -22.76
N ASP A 70 -13.75 16.24 -22.74
CA ASP A 70 -14.45 17.01 -21.70
C ASP A 70 -15.90 16.52 -21.50
N GLU A 71 -16.53 16.00 -22.55
CA GLU A 71 -17.87 15.41 -22.57
C GLU A 71 -17.97 14.05 -21.86
N GLN A 72 -16.87 13.30 -21.75
CA GLN A 72 -16.80 12.04 -21.01
C GLN A 72 -16.49 12.25 -19.51
N LEU A 73 -16.24 13.49 -19.07
CA LEU A 73 -15.86 13.83 -17.70
C LEU A 73 -17.03 14.33 -16.83
N GLU A 74 -18.15 14.74 -17.43
CA GLU A 74 -19.20 15.45 -16.69
C GLU A 74 -20.22 14.58 -15.94
N ASP A 75 -20.45 13.32 -16.29
CA ASP A 75 -21.63 12.59 -15.75
C ASP A 75 -21.34 11.61 -14.59
N MET A 76 -20.09 11.14 -14.37
CA MET A 76 -19.78 10.18 -13.28
C MET A 76 -18.34 10.20 -12.69
N LYS A 77 -17.38 10.99 -13.19
CA LYS A 77 -15.96 10.68 -12.95
C LYS A 77 -15.39 11.23 -11.64
N VAL A 78 -15.21 10.37 -10.65
CA VAL A 78 -14.23 10.57 -9.57
C VAL A 78 -12.84 10.62 -10.21
N THR A 79 -12.26 11.82 -10.34
CA THR A 79 -10.88 11.98 -10.85
C THR A 79 -9.87 11.38 -9.86
N PRO A 80 -8.63 11.03 -10.27
CA PRO A 80 -7.58 10.61 -9.35
C PRO A 80 -7.37 11.60 -8.19
N ASN A 81 -7.52 12.90 -8.47
CA ASN A 81 -7.42 13.97 -7.47
C ASN A 81 -8.57 13.92 -6.46
N GLN A 82 -9.80 13.67 -6.94
CA GLN A 82 -10.98 13.55 -6.11
C GLN A 82 -10.94 12.26 -5.27
N PHE A 83 -10.48 11.15 -5.85
CA PHE A 83 -10.27 9.89 -5.14
C PHE A 83 -9.35 10.09 -3.92
N VAL A 84 -8.21 10.77 -4.10
CA VAL A 84 -7.26 11.04 -3.01
C VAL A 84 -7.93 11.88 -1.90
N LYS A 85 -8.69 12.92 -2.27
CA LYS A 85 -9.41 13.75 -1.29
C LYS A 85 -10.47 12.94 -0.53
N ASN A 86 -11.27 12.18 -1.24
CA ASN A 86 -12.31 11.34 -0.65
C ASN A 86 -11.70 10.31 0.31
N SER A 87 -10.60 9.66 -0.09
CA SER A 87 -9.88 8.70 0.75
C SER A 87 -9.34 9.33 2.04
N LEU A 88 -8.80 10.55 1.97
CA LEU A 88 -8.38 11.29 3.16
C LEU A 88 -9.56 11.71 4.06
N GLU A 89 -10.70 12.05 3.45
CA GLU A 89 -11.93 12.32 4.19
C GLU A 89 -12.46 11.06 4.90
N THR A 90 -12.38 9.90 4.25
CA THR A 90 -12.69 8.59 4.85
C THR A 90 -11.91 8.39 6.15
N TYR A 91 -10.62 8.71 6.16
CA TYR A 91 -9.78 8.65 7.37
C TYR A 91 -10.19 9.63 8.49
N SER A 92 -10.95 10.67 8.18
CA SER A 92 -11.49 11.60 9.19
C SER A 92 -12.75 11.06 9.88
N LYS A 93 -13.36 9.99 9.34
CA LYS A 93 -14.57 9.37 9.88
C LYS A 93 -14.24 8.30 10.91
N ASN A 94 -15.02 8.25 11.99
CA ASN A 94 -15.04 7.12 12.92
C ASN A 94 -16.20 6.17 12.57
N SER A 95 -16.04 5.44 11.47
CA SER A 95 -17.04 4.52 10.92
C SER A 95 -17.36 3.37 11.87
N ALA A 96 -16.43 2.93 12.73
CA ALA A 96 -16.70 1.92 13.75
C ALA A 96 -17.74 2.42 14.79
N GLN A 97 -17.63 3.68 15.21
CA GLN A 97 -18.51 4.25 16.22
C GLN A 97 -19.95 4.40 15.74
N SER A 98 -20.18 4.60 14.44
CA SER A 98 -21.54 4.73 13.87
C SER A 98 -22.37 3.44 14.00
N VAL A 99 -21.69 2.29 14.16
CA VAL A 99 -22.30 0.98 14.41
C VAL A 99 -22.11 0.50 15.86
N GLY A 100 -21.77 1.41 16.78
CA GLY A 100 -21.65 1.13 18.21
C GLY A 100 -20.38 0.37 18.61
N VAL A 101 -19.37 0.30 17.74
CA VAL A 101 -18.11 -0.39 18.01
C VAL A 101 -17.02 0.63 18.38
N ASN A 102 -16.34 0.41 19.51
CA ASN A 102 -15.21 1.22 19.95
C ASN A 102 -13.88 0.47 19.78
N ASP A 103 -13.58 0.06 18.55
CA ASP A 103 -12.35 -0.65 18.17
C ASP A 103 -11.65 0.13 17.05
N LYS A 104 -10.44 0.64 17.32
CA LYS A 104 -9.69 1.45 16.36
C LYS A 104 -9.25 0.65 15.14
N ALA A 105 -8.89 -0.62 15.33
CA ALA A 105 -8.42 -1.47 14.24
C ALA A 105 -9.56 -1.91 13.32
N TYR A 106 -10.78 -2.01 13.84
CA TYR A 106 -11.98 -2.16 13.03
C TYR A 106 -12.24 -0.91 12.19
N ASN A 107 -11.96 0.29 12.73
CA ASN A 107 -12.03 1.50 11.93
C ASN A 107 -10.99 1.51 10.80
N MET A 108 -9.76 1.05 11.05
CA MET A 108 -8.74 0.85 10.00
C MET A 108 -9.23 -0.10 8.92
N TYR A 109 -9.86 -1.22 9.31
CA TYR A 109 -10.48 -2.16 8.39
C TYR A 109 -11.56 -1.51 7.51
N LEU A 110 -12.47 -0.74 8.11
CA LEU A 110 -13.53 -0.06 7.37
C LEU A 110 -12.97 0.96 6.36
N HIS A 111 -11.95 1.72 6.75
CA HIS A 111 -11.24 2.63 5.85
C HIS A 111 -10.58 1.89 4.69
N ALA A 112 -9.83 0.83 4.98
CA ALA A 112 -9.17 0.03 3.98
C ALA A 112 -10.16 -0.64 3.00
N LYS A 113 -11.29 -1.13 3.51
CA LYS A 113 -12.36 -1.73 2.69
C LYS A 113 -12.95 -0.71 1.72
N GLU A 114 -13.31 0.48 2.20
CA GLU A 114 -13.86 1.57 1.38
C GLU A 114 -12.87 1.98 0.28
N ILE A 115 -11.63 2.28 0.66
CA ILE A 115 -10.59 2.71 -0.29
C ILE A 115 -10.28 1.61 -1.33
N SER A 116 -10.19 0.34 -0.92
CA SER A 116 -9.94 -0.76 -1.86
C SER A 116 -11.08 -0.95 -2.87
N SER A 117 -12.33 -0.73 -2.44
CA SER A 117 -13.50 -0.82 -3.30
C SER A 117 -13.51 0.32 -4.33
N ASP A 118 -13.15 1.53 -3.91
CA ASP A 118 -12.98 2.68 -4.81
C ASP A 118 -11.85 2.42 -5.84
N ILE A 119 -10.70 1.89 -5.41
CA ILE A 119 -9.60 1.54 -6.32
C ILE A 119 -10.04 0.50 -7.34
N GLN A 120 -10.77 -0.54 -6.93
CA GLN A 120 -11.29 -1.57 -7.83
C GLN A 120 -12.21 -0.97 -8.89
N LEU A 121 -13.20 -0.18 -8.48
CA LEU A 121 -14.12 0.50 -9.39
C LEU A 121 -13.36 1.39 -10.38
N LEU A 122 -12.44 2.22 -9.90
CA LEU A 122 -11.67 3.13 -10.74
C LEU A 122 -10.72 2.41 -11.69
N ASN A 123 -10.26 1.20 -11.34
CA ASN A 123 -9.49 0.35 -12.24
C ASN A 123 -10.37 -0.29 -13.32
N GLU A 124 -11.56 -0.77 -12.97
CA GLU A 124 -12.53 -1.31 -13.93
C GLU A 124 -12.97 -0.26 -14.95
N GLU A 125 -13.11 0.99 -14.52
CA GLU A 125 -13.42 2.14 -15.37
C GLU A 125 -12.21 2.72 -16.11
N ASN A 126 -11.00 2.20 -15.87
CA ASN A 126 -9.73 2.71 -16.39
C ASN A 126 -9.47 4.20 -16.08
N THR A 127 -9.93 4.67 -14.92
CA THR A 127 -9.95 6.09 -14.52
C THR A 127 -8.65 6.55 -13.82
N ILE A 128 -7.98 5.68 -13.06
CA ILE A 128 -6.77 6.03 -12.27
C ILE A 128 -5.44 5.58 -12.90
N GLY A 129 -5.50 4.80 -13.97
CA GLY A 129 -4.33 4.19 -14.62
C GLY A 129 -3.58 3.20 -13.73
N GLN A 130 -2.81 2.29 -14.33
CA GLN A 130 -1.96 1.38 -13.56
C GLN A 130 -0.64 2.06 -13.17
N ASN A 131 -0.62 2.78 -12.04
CA ASN A 131 0.63 3.31 -11.47
C ASN A 131 1.05 2.55 -10.19
N ALA A 132 2.34 2.59 -9.86
CA ALA A 132 2.91 1.88 -8.72
C ALA A 132 2.30 2.33 -7.38
N ASP A 133 2.01 3.62 -7.21
CA ASP A 133 1.40 4.14 -5.98
C ASP A 133 0.00 3.55 -5.74
N MET A 134 -0.82 3.42 -6.78
CA MET A 134 -2.15 2.78 -6.68
C MET A 134 -2.06 1.27 -6.42
N LYS A 135 -1.04 0.60 -6.98
CA LYS A 135 -0.78 -0.82 -6.68
C LYS A 135 -0.37 -0.99 -5.22
N ASN A 136 0.55 -0.18 -4.73
CA ASN A 136 0.98 -0.22 -3.33
C ASN A 136 -0.20 0.07 -2.39
N LEU A 137 -1.01 1.08 -2.70
CA LEU A 137 -2.23 1.40 -1.94
C LEU A 137 -3.23 0.22 -1.93
N PHE A 138 -3.43 -0.44 -3.06
CA PHE A 138 -4.29 -1.62 -3.15
C PHE A 138 -3.77 -2.80 -2.32
N VAL A 139 -2.47 -3.06 -2.35
CA VAL A 139 -1.85 -4.13 -1.56
C VAL A 139 -2.00 -3.83 -0.06
N LEU A 140 -1.67 -2.61 0.38
CA LEU A 140 -1.79 -2.23 1.78
C LEU A 140 -3.23 -2.34 2.31
N THR A 141 -4.22 -1.88 1.54
CA THR A 141 -5.63 -1.99 1.93
C THR A 141 -6.07 -3.46 2.01
N THR A 142 -5.56 -4.32 1.13
CA THR A 142 -5.79 -5.77 1.19
C THR A 142 -5.12 -6.40 2.42
N MET A 143 -3.92 -5.97 2.79
CA MET A 143 -3.23 -6.42 4.01
C MET A 143 -4.04 -6.10 5.26
N VAL A 144 -4.53 -4.86 5.41
CA VAL A 144 -5.37 -4.48 6.55
C VAL A 144 -6.64 -5.35 6.64
N GLN A 145 -7.28 -5.62 5.49
CA GLN A 145 -8.45 -6.51 5.44
C GLN A 145 -8.11 -7.95 5.83
N HIS A 146 -6.97 -8.47 5.36
CA HIS A 146 -6.49 -9.79 5.75
C HIS A 146 -6.21 -9.87 7.26
N PHE A 147 -5.57 -8.85 7.84
CA PHE A 147 -5.32 -8.85 9.28
C PHE A 147 -6.60 -8.77 10.10
N GLN A 148 -7.63 -8.07 9.64
CA GLN A 148 -8.95 -8.15 10.28
C GLN A 148 -9.54 -9.57 10.22
N PHE A 149 -9.39 -10.28 9.09
CA PHE A 149 -9.75 -11.70 9.03
C PHE A 149 -8.98 -12.52 10.08
N VAL A 150 -7.66 -12.36 10.17
CA VAL A 150 -6.83 -13.07 11.17
C VAL A 150 -7.32 -12.80 12.59
N ARG A 151 -7.58 -11.53 12.94
CA ARG A 151 -8.11 -11.12 14.26
C ARG A 151 -9.40 -11.83 14.67
N THR A 152 -10.20 -12.28 13.70
CA THR A 152 -11.51 -12.91 13.91
C THR A 152 -11.52 -14.43 13.63
N SER A 153 -10.41 -14.98 13.15
CA SER A 153 -10.32 -16.36 12.68
C SER A 153 -10.53 -17.41 13.77
N HIS A 154 -10.24 -17.08 15.04
CA HIS A 154 -10.51 -17.95 16.19
C HIS A 154 -12.02 -18.05 16.52
N ILE A 155 -12.83 -17.12 16.04
CA ILE A 155 -14.30 -17.10 16.21
C ILE A 155 -14.97 -17.88 15.08
N ASP A 156 -14.59 -17.57 13.84
CA ASP A 156 -15.01 -18.31 12.66
C ASP A 156 -13.86 -18.33 11.63
N PRO A 157 -13.29 -19.51 11.33
CA PRO A 157 -12.14 -19.62 10.43
C PRO A 157 -12.51 -19.35 8.96
N ASN A 158 -13.80 -19.24 8.63
CA ASN A 158 -14.28 -19.00 7.27
C ASN A 158 -14.52 -17.51 6.96
N GLY A 159 -14.22 -16.61 7.91
CA GLY A 159 -14.29 -15.16 7.69
C GLY A 159 -15.68 -14.54 7.88
N ASN A 160 -16.68 -15.32 8.30
CA ASN A 160 -18.02 -14.79 8.58
C ASN A 160 -18.04 -13.92 9.85
N ALA A 161 -16.96 -13.89 10.64
CA ALA A 161 -16.84 -13.09 11.85
C ALA A 161 -16.23 -11.69 11.63
N VAL A 162 -15.65 -11.41 10.46
CA VAL A 162 -14.92 -10.17 10.14
C VAL A 162 -15.69 -8.90 10.48
N GLU A 163 -17.00 -8.88 10.20
CA GLU A 163 -17.89 -7.73 10.40
C GLU A 163 -18.98 -7.98 11.45
N LYS A 164 -18.94 -9.12 12.15
CA LYS A 164 -19.95 -9.44 13.18
C LYS A 164 -19.66 -8.66 14.45
N THR A 165 -20.14 -7.42 14.49
CA THR A 165 -19.93 -6.47 15.60
C THR A 165 -20.45 -6.98 16.95
N GLN A 166 -21.38 -7.94 16.97
CA GLN A 166 -21.80 -8.65 18.19
C GLN A 166 -20.67 -9.46 18.86
N TYR A 167 -19.55 -9.69 18.17
CA TYR A 167 -18.34 -10.33 18.69
C TYR A 167 -17.16 -9.37 18.81
N ALA A 168 -17.39 -8.06 18.76
CA ALA A 168 -16.31 -7.07 18.79
C ALA A 168 -15.43 -7.15 20.05
N ASP A 169 -15.98 -7.63 21.17
CA ASP A 169 -15.26 -7.85 22.42
C ASP A 169 -14.33 -9.06 22.40
N GLN A 170 -14.49 -9.95 21.41
CA GLN A 170 -13.69 -11.16 21.23
C GLN A 170 -12.61 -10.99 20.16
N TRP A 171 -12.64 -9.94 19.34
CA TRP A 171 -11.61 -9.71 18.34
C TRP A 171 -10.23 -9.56 18.98
N GLU A 172 -9.23 -10.23 18.41
CA GLU A 172 -7.85 -10.08 18.87
C GLU A 172 -7.35 -8.64 18.64
N GLN A 173 -6.24 -8.28 19.28
CA GLN A 173 -5.60 -6.99 19.02
C GLN A 173 -5.05 -6.93 17.59
N PRO A 174 -4.93 -5.73 16.97
CA PRO A 174 -4.25 -5.60 15.69
C PRO A 174 -2.79 -6.05 15.80
N SER A 175 -2.29 -6.68 14.75
CA SER A 175 -0.87 -6.98 14.61
C SER A 175 -0.09 -5.72 14.23
N GLU A 176 1.22 -5.69 14.50
CA GLU A 176 2.06 -4.56 14.08
C GLU A 176 2.06 -4.35 12.56
N PRO A 177 2.11 -5.39 11.71
CA PRO A 177 1.92 -5.22 10.27
C PRO A 177 0.60 -4.57 9.87
N MET A 178 -0.50 -4.79 10.60
CA MET A 178 -1.78 -4.11 10.33
C MET A 178 -1.68 -2.60 10.60
N ILE A 179 -1.05 -2.23 11.72
CA ILE A 179 -0.85 -0.84 12.12
C ILE A 179 0.08 -0.13 11.13
N GLN A 180 1.17 -0.80 10.74
CA GLN A 180 2.13 -0.27 9.77
C GLN A 180 1.50 -0.13 8.37
N ALA A 181 0.69 -1.09 7.93
CA ALA A 181 -0.02 -0.99 6.66
C ALA A 181 -0.98 0.21 6.65
N ASP A 182 -1.79 0.38 7.71
CA ASP A 182 -2.69 1.54 7.86
C ASP A 182 -1.92 2.88 7.87
N LYS A 183 -0.72 2.91 8.46
CA LYS A 183 0.16 4.08 8.42
C LYS A 183 0.59 4.40 6.99
N TYR A 184 1.12 3.43 6.24
CA TYR A 184 1.56 3.67 4.86
C TYR A 184 0.41 4.10 3.94
N ILE A 185 -0.81 3.58 4.13
CA ILE A 185 -1.99 4.05 3.37
C ILE A 185 -2.16 5.56 3.54
N LYS A 186 -2.13 6.06 4.79
CA LYS A 186 -2.26 7.50 5.08
C LYS A 186 -1.13 8.32 4.49
N GLU A 187 0.10 7.82 4.58
CA GLU A 187 1.30 8.51 4.08
C GLU A 187 1.28 8.62 2.54
N ILE A 188 0.92 7.54 1.83
CA ILE A 188 0.73 7.54 0.38
C ILE A 188 -0.37 8.53 -0.02
N LEU A 189 -1.55 8.46 0.61
CA LEU A 189 -2.66 9.38 0.30
C LEU A 189 -2.27 10.84 0.53
N HIS A 190 -1.54 11.12 1.60
CA HIS A 190 -1.04 12.46 1.88
C HIS A 190 -0.05 12.96 0.82
N ASP A 191 0.92 12.13 0.44
CA ASP A 191 1.92 12.49 -0.56
C ASP A 191 1.27 12.68 -1.94
N LEU A 192 0.30 11.84 -2.30
CA LEU A 192 -0.51 12.02 -3.50
C LEU A 192 -1.34 13.31 -3.45
N ASP A 193 -1.88 13.71 -2.29
CA ASP A 193 -2.58 14.98 -2.14
C ASP A 193 -1.64 16.17 -2.34
N VAL A 194 -0.42 16.08 -1.82
CA VAL A 194 0.63 17.09 -2.06
C VAL A 194 0.95 17.18 -3.55
N ALA A 195 1.14 16.05 -4.23
CA ALA A 195 1.45 15.99 -5.65
C ALA A 195 0.30 16.56 -6.51
N ASN A 196 -0.91 16.10 -6.26
CA ASN A 196 -2.06 16.27 -7.16
C ASN A 196 -2.89 17.51 -6.86
N ASN A 197 -3.08 17.83 -5.59
CA ASN A 197 -4.03 18.86 -5.15
C ASN A 197 -3.35 20.12 -4.63
N LYS A 198 -2.08 20.04 -4.20
CA LYS A 198 -1.31 21.17 -3.66
C LYS A 198 -0.20 21.64 -4.60
N GLY A 199 -0.17 21.17 -5.84
CA GLY A 199 0.83 21.56 -6.85
C GLY A 199 2.26 21.24 -6.42
N GLY A 200 2.47 20.12 -5.71
CA GLY A 200 3.76 19.67 -5.20
C GLY A 200 4.28 20.48 -4.01
N LYS A 201 3.48 21.37 -3.41
CA LYS A 201 3.88 22.19 -2.26
C LYS A 201 3.36 21.56 -0.97
N GLY A 202 4.27 21.08 -0.13
CA GLY A 202 3.97 20.50 1.17
C GLY A 202 5.14 19.72 1.72
N LYS A 203 5.05 19.34 3.00
CA LYS A 203 5.89 18.26 3.52
C LYS A 203 5.41 16.95 2.90
N THR A 204 6.29 15.99 2.75
CA THR A 204 5.98 14.65 2.24
C THR A 204 6.57 13.62 3.19
N TYR A 205 6.02 12.40 3.17
CA TYR A 205 6.57 11.26 3.91
C TYR A 205 7.62 10.51 3.10
N GLY A 206 7.63 10.67 1.77
CA GLY A 206 8.65 10.09 0.89
C GLY A 206 8.33 8.67 0.45
N VAL A 207 7.07 8.24 0.52
CA VAL A 207 6.65 6.85 0.30
C VAL A 207 6.01 6.61 -1.07
N THR A 208 6.08 7.60 -1.98
CA THR A 208 5.44 7.53 -3.30
C THR A 208 6.45 7.61 -4.44
N HIS A 209 6.23 6.82 -5.47
CA HIS A 209 7.00 6.87 -6.71
C HIS A 209 6.75 8.18 -7.46
N ARG A 210 5.51 8.69 -7.44
CA ARG A 210 5.14 9.94 -8.13
C ARG A 210 5.97 11.15 -7.70
N LEU A 211 6.43 11.18 -6.45
CA LEU A 211 7.26 12.26 -5.91
C LEU A 211 8.74 11.90 -5.81
N ASP A 212 9.15 10.74 -6.32
CA ASP A 212 10.51 10.21 -6.19
C ASP A 212 10.95 10.20 -4.71
N GLY A 213 10.12 9.55 -3.89
CA GLY A 213 10.27 9.52 -2.45
C GLY A 213 11.46 8.68 -1.99
N ASP A 214 12.16 9.14 -0.96
CA ASP A 214 13.36 8.50 -0.40
C ASP A 214 13.07 7.23 0.44
N LYS A 215 11.79 6.90 0.65
CA LYS A 215 11.31 5.72 1.40
C LYS A 215 10.47 4.78 0.56
N VAL A 216 10.50 4.93 -0.77
CA VAL A 216 9.84 4.00 -1.68
C VAL A 216 10.37 2.58 -1.47
N ASP A 217 11.70 2.41 -1.39
CA ASP A 217 12.32 1.10 -1.18
C ASP A 217 11.93 0.48 0.19
N GLU A 218 11.80 1.31 1.23
CA GLU A 218 11.35 0.87 2.57
C GLU A 218 9.91 0.33 2.50
N LEU A 219 9.02 1.06 1.82
CA LEU A 219 7.65 0.61 1.59
C LEU A 219 7.62 -0.69 0.79
N GLU A 220 8.37 -0.78 -0.31
CA GLU A 220 8.37 -1.98 -1.15
C GLU A 220 8.92 -3.20 -0.41
N ALA A 221 9.97 -3.04 0.39
CA ALA A 221 10.49 -4.09 1.27
C ALA A 221 9.40 -4.58 2.23
N PHE A 222 8.66 -3.66 2.87
CA PHE A 222 7.52 -4.02 3.73
C PHE A 222 6.43 -4.80 2.97
N LEU A 223 6.07 -4.37 1.76
CA LEU A 223 5.08 -5.05 0.92
C LEU A 223 5.51 -6.45 0.49
N ASN A 224 6.81 -6.64 0.27
CA ASN A 224 7.41 -7.93 -0.11
C ASN A 224 7.66 -8.85 1.09
N GLY A 225 7.42 -8.38 2.31
CA GLY A 225 7.69 -9.15 3.54
C GLY A 225 9.18 -9.29 3.84
N GLU A 226 10.00 -8.40 3.30
CA GLU A 226 11.43 -8.32 3.63
C GLU A 226 11.58 -7.66 4.99
N GLU A 227 12.30 -8.31 5.92
CA GLU A 227 12.68 -7.66 7.17
C GLU A 227 13.65 -6.53 6.85
N SER A 228 13.35 -5.32 7.30
CA SER A 228 14.29 -4.20 7.27
C SER A 228 15.53 -4.62 8.04
N SER A 229 16.61 -4.93 7.30
CA SER A 229 17.90 -5.25 7.88
C SER A 229 18.54 -3.95 8.36
N GLU A 230 18.21 -3.54 9.59
CA GLU A 230 18.96 -2.55 10.36
C GLU A 230 20.23 -3.18 10.97
#